data_AF-A0A3Q2YBB9-F1
#
_entry.id   AF-A0A3Q2YBB9-F1
#
_cell.length_a   1.000
_cell.length_b   1.000
_cell.length_c   1.000
_cell.angle_alpha   90.00
_cell.angle_beta   90.00
_cell.angle_gamma   90.00
#
_symmetry.space_group_name_H-M   'P 1'
#
loop_
_entity.id
_entity.type
_entity.pdbx_description
1 polymer ?
#
loop_
_entity_poly.entity_id
_entity_poly.type
_entity_poly.pdbx_seq_one_letter_code
_entity_poly.pdbx_strand_id
1 'polypeptide(L)' 'MCDDDETTALVCDNGSGLVKAGFAGDDAPRAVFPSIVGRPRHQVSSHHIPQIYTIVNRLRKGA' A
#
# COMPACT_ATOMS: atom_id res chain seq x y z
N MET A 1 9.52 -22.60 25.30
CA MET A 1 10.36 -21.68 24.52
C MET A 1 9.44 -21.10 23.48
N CYS A 2 8.98 -19.87 23.69
CA CYS A 2 7.98 -19.25 22.83
C CYS A 2 8.66 -18.87 21.52
N ASP A 3 8.28 -19.56 20.44
CA ASP A 3 8.52 -19.10 19.07
C ASP A 3 7.59 -17.91 18.83
N ASP A 4 8.07 -16.73 19.22
CA ASP A 4 7.48 -15.44 18.88
C ASP A 4 7.90 -15.16 17.44
N ASP A 5 7.16 -15.76 16.49
CA ASP A 5 7.32 -15.56 15.06
C ASP A 5 7.58 -14.07 14.77
N GLU A 6 8.79 -13.77 14.27
CA GLU A 6 9.38 -12.44 14.10
C GLU A 6 8.49 -11.55 13.21
N THR A 7 7.44 -10.98 13.79
CA THR A 7 6.42 -10.22 13.07
C THR A 7 6.82 -8.77 13.04
N THR A 8 7.58 -8.38 12.01
CA THR A 8 7.97 -6.98 11.81
C THR A 8 6.76 -6.14 11.42
N ALA A 9 6.45 -5.14 12.23
CA ALA A 9 5.30 -4.26 12.00
C ALA A 9 5.43 -3.47 10.69
N LEU A 10 4.31 -3.26 10.01
CA LEU A 10 4.22 -2.33 8.89
C LEU A 10 3.88 -0.93 9.40
N VAL A 11 4.57 0.08 8.87
CA VAL A 11 4.29 1.49 9.14
C VAL A 11 3.72 2.12 7.87
N CYS A 12 2.57 2.77 7.99
CA CYS A 12 1.90 3.50 6.91
C CYS A 12 1.58 4.93 7.35
N ASP A 13 2.25 5.91 6.75
CA ASP A 13 2.00 7.34 6.91
C ASP A 13 1.06 7.82 5.80
N ASN A 14 -0.16 8.21 6.18
CA ASN A 14 -1.20 8.67 5.26
C ASN A 14 -1.18 10.19 5.12
N GLY A 15 -0.13 10.72 4.51
CA GLY A 15 -0.06 12.13 4.13
C GLY A 15 -1.12 12.48 3.08
N SER A 16 -1.56 13.74 3.01
CA SER A 16 -2.56 14.18 2.02
C SER A 16 -2.01 14.31 0.60
N GLY A 17 -0.70 14.51 0.45
CA GLY A 17 -0.02 14.54 -0.85
C GLY A 17 0.61 13.20 -1.21
N LEU A 18 1.31 12.58 -0.25
CA LEU A 18 2.06 11.34 -0.44
C LEU A 18 1.79 10.38 0.72
N VAL A 19 1.51 9.11 0.37
CA VAL A 19 1.57 8.00 1.30
C VAL A 19 3.00 7.47 1.34
N LYS A 20 3.48 7.13 2.53
CA LYS A 20 4.77 6.44 2.72
C LYS A 20 4.53 5.14 3.49
N ALA A 21 5.16 4.06 3.06
CA ALA A 21 5.05 2.77 3.72
C ALA A 21 6.41 2.06 3.82
N GLY A 22 6.61 1.30 4.89
CA GLY A 22 7.85 0.54 5.15
C GLY A 22 7.69 -0.40 6.34
N PHE A 23 8.75 -1.13 6.67
CA PHE A 23 8.80 -1.93 7.89
C PHE A 23 9.32 -1.10 9.06
N ALA A 24 8.83 -1.39 10.26
CA ALA A 24 9.33 -0.74 11.48
C ALA A 24 10.83 -1.04 11.66
N GLY A 25 11.62 0.02 11.88
CA GLY A 25 13.07 -0.08 12.05
C GLY A 25 13.88 0.20 10.77
N ASP A 26 13.25 0.26 9.59
CA ASP A 26 13.92 0.70 8.37
C ASP A 26 14.31 2.18 8.47
N ASP A 27 15.49 2.55 7.93
CA ASP A 27 15.99 3.92 7.92
C ASP A 27 15.15 4.87 7.02
N ALA A 28 14.39 4.32 6.07
CA ALA A 28 13.61 5.06 5.08
C ALA A 28 12.38 4.27 4.61
N PRO A 29 11.32 4.94 4.11
CA PRO A 29 10.15 4.25 3.57
C PRO A 29 10.53 3.45 2.31
N ARG A 30 10.07 2.20 2.24
CA ARG A 30 10.26 1.33 1.06
C ARG A 30 9.38 1.72 -0.11
N ALA A 31 8.23 2.37 0.14
CA ALA A 31 7.33 2.87 -0.89
C ALA A 31 6.87 4.28 -0.57
N VAL A 32 6.87 5.13 -1.61
CA VAL A 32 6.33 6.48 -1.57
C VAL A 32 5.49 6.70 -2.82
N PHE A 33 4.23 7.10 -2.68
CA PHE A 33 3.32 7.28 -3.81
C PHE A 33 2.28 8.40 -3.56
N PRO A 34 1.74 9.04 -4.62
CA PRO A 34 0.70 10.05 -4.48
C PRO A 34 -0.56 9.53 -3.79
N SER A 35 -1.17 10.37 -2.95
CA SER A 35 -2.41 10.05 -2.21
C SER A 35 -3.65 10.29 -3.07
N ILE A 36 -3.67 9.72 -4.28
CA ILE A 36 -4.70 9.95 -5.29
C ILE A 36 -5.17 8.61 -5.86
N VAL A 37 -6.48 8.49 -6.06
CA VAL A 37 -7.10 7.35 -6.73
C VAL A 37 -7.72 7.81 -8.05
N GLY A 38 -7.21 7.31 -9.17
CA GLY A 38 -7.78 7.59 -10.49
C GLY A 38 -9.05 6.77 -10.73
N ARG A 39 -10.14 7.40 -11.18
CA ARG A 39 -11.37 6.70 -11.60
C ARG A 39 -11.53 6.78 -13.12
N PRO A 40 -11.60 5.64 -13.84
CA PRO A 40 -11.92 5.65 -15.26
C PRO A 40 -13.24 6.37 -15.53
N ARG A 41 -13.25 7.30 -16.49
CA ARG A 41 -14.44 8.11 -16.82
C ARG A 41 -15.45 7.37 -17.68
N HIS A 42 -14.98 6.44 -18.52
CA HIS A 42 -15.83 5.63 -19.38
C HIS A 42 -15.80 4.17 -18.89
N GLN A 43 -16.96 3.62 -18.58
CA GLN A 43 -17.10 2.22 -18.17
C GLN A 43 -16.95 1.33 -19.41
N VAL A 44 -15.77 0.75 -19.60
CA VAL A 44 -15.66 -0.47 -20.41
C VAL A 44 -16.14 -1.61 -19.52
N SER A 45 -17.22 -2.24 -19.92
CA SER A 45 -18.01 -3.21 -19.15
C SER A 45 -17.16 -4.29 -18.45
N SER A 46 -17.35 -4.35 -17.13
CA SER A 46 -17.22 -5.52 -16.24
C SER A 46 -15.80 -6.08 -15.98
N HIS A 47 -15.47 -6.23 -14.68
CA HIS A 47 -14.26 -6.81 -14.04
C HIS A 47 -13.18 -5.87 -13.48
N HIS A 48 -13.35 -4.55 -13.52
CA HIS A 48 -12.34 -3.64 -12.92
C HIS A 48 -12.48 -3.54 -11.41
N ILE A 49 -11.54 -4.16 -10.70
CA ILE A 49 -11.31 -3.98 -9.26
C ILE A 49 -11.19 -2.47 -8.96
N PRO A 50 -11.91 -1.91 -7.98
CA PRO A 50 -11.77 -0.50 -7.62
C PRO A 50 -10.32 -0.21 -7.24
N GLN A 51 -9.80 0.93 -7.69
CA GLN A 51 -8.37 1.27 -7.59
C GLN A 51 -7.83 1.28 -6.14
N ILE A 52 -8.71 1.47 -5.14
CA ILE A 52 -8.40 1.25 -3.71
C ILE A 52 -7.84 -0.16 -3.46
N TYR A 53 -8.47 -1.19 -4.03
CA TYR A 53 -8.01 -2.58 -3.92
C TYR A 53 -6.69 -2.82 -4.66
N THR A 54 -6.39 -2.06 -5.72
CA THR A 54 -5.10 -2.17 -6.42
C THR A 54 -3.94 -1.64 -5.57
N ILE A 55 -4.12 -0.52 -4.86
CA ILE A 55 -3.10 0.02 -3.93
C ILE A 55 -2.85 -0.98 -2.80
N VAL A 56 -3.91 -1.51 -2.17
CA VAL A 56 -3.79 -2.51 -1.10
C VAL A 56 -3.12 -3.80 -1.59
N ASN A 57 -3.44 -4.29 -2.78
CA ASN A 57 -2.82 -5.49 -3.35
C ASN A 57 -1.38 -5.27 -3.84
N ARG A 58 -1.01 -4.06 -4.27
CA ARG A 58 0.37 -3.72 -4.63
C ARG A 58 1.27 -3.63 -3.40
N LEU A 59 0.75 -3.15 -2.27
CA LEU A 59 1.46 -3.22 -0.98
C LEU A 59 1.67 -4.67 -0.51
N ARG A 60 0.72 -5.57 -0.75
CA ARG A 60 0.86 -7.00 -0.42
C ARG A 60 1.80 -7.78 -1.32
N LYS A 61 2.02 -7.35 -2.57
CA LYS A 61 2.82 -8.10 -3.55
C LYS A 61 4.27 -7.63 -3.70
N GLY A 62 4.72 -6.69 -2.87
CA GLY A 62 6.10 -6.22 -2.87
C GLY A 62 6.41 -5.36 -4.10
N ALA A 63 6.94 -4.16 -3.83
CA ALA A 63 7.81 -3.49 -4.79
C ALA A 63 9.16 -4.21 -4.80
#